data_AF-A0A8T1ZMB1-F1
#
_entry.id   AF-A0A8T1ZMB1-F1
#
_cell.length_a   1.000
_cell.length_b   1.000
_cell.length_c   1.000
_cell.angle_alpha   90.00
_cell.angle_beta   90.00
_cell.angle_gamma   90.00
#
_symmetry.space_group_name_H-M   'P 1'
#
loop_
_entity.id
_entity.type
_entity.pdbx_description
1 polymer ?
#
loop_
_entity_poly.entity_id
_entity_poly.type
_entity_poly.pdbx_seq_one_letter_code
_entity_poly.pdbx_strand_id
1 'polypeptide(L)'
;MGIMGSPMALNLIKAGCDVTVWNRTKSKCDPLVGLGAKYKSSPEEVTATCDLTFAMLADPESAIDVACGKNGAVFGISSGKGYVDVSTVDAASSILISKQIKDTGALFLEVTSRYTKKLLLS
;
A
#
# COMPACT_ATOMS: atom_id res chain seq x y z
N MET A 1 -7.63 1.80 3.96
CA MET A 1 -8.81 2.49 3.39
C MET A 1 -9.28 3.57 4.36
N GLY A 2 -8.77 4.78 4.17
CA GLY A 2 -9.04 5.96 5.01
C GLY A 2 -9.27 7.18 4.13
N ILE A 3 -9.27 8.37 4.75
CA ILE A 3 -9.61 9.65 4.08
C ILE A 3 -8.78 9.87 2.81
N MET A 4 -7.49 9.52 2.84
CA MET A 4 -6.60 9.67 1.68
C MET A 4 -6.55 8.42 0.79
N GLY A 5 -6.46 7.22 1.38
CA GLY A 5 -6.27 6.00 0.59
C GLY A 5 -7.50 5.58 -0.23
N SER A 6 -8.71 5.86 0.27
CA SER A 6 -9.94 5.49 -0.45
C SER A 6 -10.15 6.27 -1.76
N PRO A 7 -10.03 7.61 -1.82
CA PRO A 7 -10.14 8.32 -3.09
C PRO A 7 -9.01 7.99 -4.07
N MET A 8 -7.80 7.68 -3.58
CA MET A 8 -6.70 7.19 -4.44
C MET A 8 -7.06 5.86 -5.12
N ALA A 9 -7.54 4.88 -4.34
CA ALA A 9 -7.97 3.59 -4.89
C ALA A 9 -9.16 3.76 -5.87
N LEU A 10 -10.11 4.64 -5.54
CA LEU A 10 -11.24 4.95 -6.42
C LEU A 10 -10.79 5.51 -7.78
N ASN A 11 -9.79 6.40 -7.79
CA ASN A 11 -9.29 6.97 -9.04
C ASN A 11 -8.61 5.91 -9.92
N LEU A 12 -7.86 4.98 -9.31
CA LEU A 12 -7.27 3.85 -10.03
C LEU A 12 -8.35 2.94 -10.64
N ILE A 13 -9.43 2.66 -9.89
CA ILE A 13 -10.57 1.90 -10.41
C ILE A 13 -11.22 2.63 -11.59
N LYS A 14 -11.47 3.94 -11.47
CA LYS A 14 -12.07 4.76 -12.54
C LYS A 14 -11.19 4.84 -13.79
N ALA A 15 -9.87 4.75 -13.62
CA ALA A 15 -8.92 4.70 -14.72
C ALA A 15 -8.85 3.30 -15.39
N GLY A 16 -9.61 2.31 -14.92
CA GLY A 16 -9.65 0.97 -15.47
C GLY A 16 -8.53 0.04 -14.98
N CYS A 17 -7.83 0.40 -13.90
CA CYS A 17 -6.81 -0.47 -13.30
C CYS A 17 -7.45 -1.66 -12.55
N ASP A 18 -6.77 -2.80 -12.55
CA ASP A 18 -7.13 -3.94 -11.69
C ASP A 18 -6.64 -3.68 -10.26
N VAL A 19 -7.54 -3.21 -9.40
CA VAL A 19 -7.20 -2.76 -8.05
C VAL A 19 -7.51 -3.82 -7.02
N THR A 20 -6.49 -4.20 -6.24
CA THR A 20 -6.65 -5.01 -5.03
C THR A 20 -6.50 -4.13 -3.79
N VAL A 21 -7.40 -4.29 -2.82
CA VAL A 21 -7.45 -3.49 -1.59
C VAL A 21 -7.33 -4.35 -0.34
N TRP A 22 -6.70 -3.77 0.67
CA TRP A 22 -6.67 -4.29 2.02
C TRP A 22 -6.84 -3.16 3.03
N ASN A 23 -7.39 -3.50 4.19
CA ASN A 23 -7.41 -2.63 5.36
C ASN A 23 -7.56 -3.47 6.62
N ARG A 24 -6.92 -3.06 7.72
CA ARG A 24 -7.06 -3.70 9.05
C ARG A 24 -8.53 -3.91 9.44
N THR A 25 -9.40 -2.94 9.16
CA THR A 25 -10.86 -3.07 9.27
C THR A 25 -11.45 -3.43 7.89
N LYS A 26 -11.83 -4.69 7.68
CA LYS A 26 -12.34 -5.19 6.40
C LYS A 26 -13.48 -4.36 5.82
N SER A 27 -14.45 -3.95 6.65
CA SER A 27 -15.64 -3.23 6.17
C SER A 27 -15.33 -1.88 5.48
N LYS A 28 -14.14 -1.31 5.72
CA LYS A 28 -13.71 -0.09 5.01
C LYS A 28 -13.34 -0.35 3.54
N CYS A 29 -13.18 -1.61 3.13
CA CYS A 29 -12.94 -2.01 1.75
C CYS A 29 -14.24 -2.20 0.96
N ASP A 30 -15.37 -2.47 1.64
CA ASP A 30 -16.63 -2.86 0.98
C ASP A 30 -17.11 -1.85 -0.08
N PRO A 31 -17.01 -0.51 0.11
CA PRO A 31 -17.38 0.45 -0.94
C PRO A 31 -16.55 0.33 -2.22
N LEU A 32 -15.25 0.02 -2.11
CA LEU A 32 -14.36 -0.15 -3.27
C LEU A 32 -14.56 -1.51 -3.92
N VAL A 33 -14.83 -2.54 -3.12
CA VAL A 33 -15.19 -3.87 -3.63
C VAL A 33 -16.48 -3.81 -4.43
N GLY A 34 -17.49 -3.06 -3.96
CA GLY A 34 -18.72 -2.80 -4.71
C GLY A 34 -18.51 -2.05 -6.04
N LEU A 35 -17.35 -1.42 -6.22
CA LEU A 35 -16.94 -0.74 -7.46
C LEU A 35 -15.97 -1.58 -8.32
N GLY A 36 -15.75 -2.86 -7.96
CA GLY A 36 -14.93 -3.79 -8.74
C GLY A 36 -13.53 -4.06 -8.18
N ALA A 37 -13.15 -3.47 -7.03
CA ALA A 37 -11.88 -3.83 -6.39
C ALA A 37 -11.90 -5.26 -5.84
N LYS A 38 -10.75 -5.93 -5.86
CA LYS A 38 -10.55 -7.23 -5.22
C LYS A 38 -10.13 -7.04 -3.77
N TYR A 39 -10.69 -7.81 -2.85
CA TYR A 39 -10.24 -7.82 -1.46
C TYR A 39 -9.27 -8.97 -1.20
N LYS A 40 -8.25 -8.73 -0.38
CA LYS A 40 -7.34 -9.74 0.19
C LYS A 40 -7.30 -9.63 1.71
N SER A 41 -6.95 -10.70 2.42
CA SER A 41 -6.97 -10.73 3.89
C SER A 41 -5.75 -10.10 4.55
N SER A 42 -4.63 -9.97 3.83
CA SER A 42 -3.37 -9.49 4.38
C SER A 42 -2.57 -8.64 3.37
N PRO A 43 -1.63 -7.80 3.83
CA PRO A 43 -0.67 -7.11 2.97
C PRO A 43 0.19 -8.06 2.12
N GLU A 44 0.59 -9.20 2.67
CA GLU A 44 1.26 -10.29 1.94
C GLU A 44 0.44 -10.73 0.72
N GLU A 45 -0.85 -11.03 0.90
CA GLU A 45 -1.69 -11.48 -0.21
C GLU A 45 -1.89 -10.39 -1.28
N VAL A 46 -1.94 -9.11 -0.88
CA VAL A 46 -2.00 -7.99 -1.84
C VAL A 46 -0.73 -7.96 -2.69
N THR A 47 0.43 -7.89 -2.04
CA THR A 47 1.72 -7.79 -2.72
C THR A 47 2.10 -9.03 -3.54
N ALA A 48 1.59 -10.21 -3.16
CA ALA A 48 1.70 -11.43 -3.96
C ALA A 48 1.00 -11.32 -5.32
N THR A 49 -0.09 -10.56 -5.41
CA THR A 49 -0.91 -10.43 -6.62
C THR A 49 -0.75 -9.13 -7.40
N CYS A 50 -0.05 -8.13 -6.86
CA CYS A 50 0.10 -6.81 -7.48
C CYS A 50 1.54 -6.53 -7.91
N ASP A 51 1.71 -5.90 -9.08
CA ASP A 51 3.01 -5.42 -9.55
C ASP A 51 3.47 -4.16 -8.80
N LEU A 52 2.52 -3.30 -8.42
CA LEU A 52 2.76 -2.06 -7.69
C LEU A 52 1.77 -1.95 -6.53
N THR A 53 2.28 -1.72 -5.32
CA THR A 53 1.46 -1.59 -4.11
C THR A 53 1.69 -0.24 -3.46
N PHE A 54 0.60 0.50 -3.22
CA PHE A 54 0.62 1.76 -2.47
C PHE A 54 0.19 1.52 -1.03
N ALA A 55 1.03 1.95 -0.08
CA ALA A 55 0.77 1.88 1.33
C ALA A 55 0.47 3.30 1.86
N MET A 56 -0.67 3.45 2.55
CA MET A 56 -1.09 4.71 3.17
C MET A 56 -1.61 4.44 4.58
N LEU A 57 -0.73 4.54 5.58
CA LEU A 57 -0.95 4.21 6.98
C LEU A 57 -0.95 5.47 7.85
N ALA A 58 -1.51 5.35 9.05
CA ALA A 58 -1.77 6.47 9.96
C ALA A 58 -0.51 6.94 10.70
N ASP A 59 0.40 6.02 11.01
CA ASP A 59 1.56 6.23 11.87
C ASP A 59 2.71 5.27 11.49
N PRO A 60 3.95 5.55 11.95
CA PRO A 60 5.11 4.71 11.65
C PRO A 60 4.97 3.26 12.12
N GLU A 61 4.36 3.01 13.28
CA GLU A 61 4.17 1.66 13.82
C GLU A 61 3.29 0.82 12.87
N SER A 62 2.17 1.39 12.42
CA SER A 62 1.28 0.76 11.46
C SER A 62 1.96 0.54 10.10
N ALA A 63 2.82 1.46 9.65
CA ALA A 63 3.59 1.29 8.41
C ALA A 63 4.58 0.12 8.51
N ILE A 64 5.30 0.02 9.63
CA ILE A 64 6.24 -1.08 9.90
C ILE A 64 5.50 -2.41 10.03
N ASP A 65 4.39 -2.46 10.77
CA ASP A 65 3.57 -3.67 10.95
C ASP A 65 3.03 -4.18 9.61
N VAL A 66 2.50 -3.28 8.77
CA VAL A 66 1.96 -3.64 7.45
C VAL A 66 3.05 -4.07 6.47
N ALA A 67 4.22 -3.45 6.54
CA ALA A 67 5.33 -3.80 5.66
C ALA A 67 6.04 -5.09 6.11
N CYS A 68 6.40 -5.18 7.39
CA CYS A 68 7.38 -6.13 7.92
C CYS A 68 6.81 -7.05 9.02
N GLY A 69 5.63 -6.74 9.55
CA GLY A 69 4.97 -7.52 10.61
C GLY A 69 4.40 -8.84 10.10
N LYS A 70 3.62 -9.52 10.93
CA LYS A 70 3.05 -10.83 10.59
C LYS A 70 2.13 -10.71 9.37
N ASN A 71 2.37 -11.53 8.35
CA ASN A 71 1.68 -11.47 7.04
C ASN A 71 1.84 -10.10 6.35
N GLY A 72 2.95 -9.40 6.63
CA GLY A 72 3.30 -8.13 6.03
C GLY A 72 3.70 -8.24 4.55
N ALA A 73 3.79 -7.09 3.90
CA ALA A 73 4.14 -6.95 2.48
C ALA A 73 5.41 -7.72 2.08
N VAL A 74 6.42 -7.77 2.94
CA VAL A 74 7.71 -8.43 2.67
C VAL A 74 7.57 -9.93 2.38
N PHE A 75 6.49 -10.58 2.80
CA PHE A 75 6.27 -12.01 2.57
C PHE A 75 5.63 -12.32 1.20
N GLY A 76 4.99 -11.33 0.56
CA GLY A 76 4.33 -11.50 -0.73
C GLY A 76 5.01 -10.77 -1.88
N ILE A 77 5.83 -9.75 -1.58
CA ILE A 77 6.52 -8.94 -2.58
C ILE A 77 7.83 -9.60 -3.02
N SER A 78 8.14 -9.51 -4.31
CA SER A 78 9.28 -10.16 -4.94
C SER A 78 9.90 -9.28 -6.03
N SER A 79 11.01 -9.75 -6.61
CA SER A 79 11.70 -9.04 -7.69
C SER A 79 10.78 -8.68 -8.86
N GLY A 80 10.97 -7.48 -9.41
CA GLY A 80 10.12 -6.90 -10.46
C GLY A 80 8.91 -6.12 -9.95
N LYS A 81 8.59 -6.20 -8.65
CA LYS A 81 7.47 -5.48 -8.03
C LYS A 81 7.92 -4.23 -7.28
N GLY A 82 6.98 -3.31 -7.06
CA GLY A 82 7.20 -2.05 -6.36
C GLY A 82 6.32 -1.89 -5.11
N TYR A 83 6.91 -1.36 -4.04
CA TYR A 83 6.23 -0.88 -2.85
C TYR A 83 6.41 0.63 -2.72
N VAL A 84 5.31 1.37 -2.73
CA VAL A 84 5.28 2.82 -2.60
C VAL A 84 4.66 3.18 -1.26
N ASP A 85 5.48 3.63 -0.31
CA ASP A 85 4.99 4.13 0.97
C ASP A 85 4.67 5.62 0.86
N VAL A 86 3.41 5.95 1.05
CA VAL A 86 2.87 7.32 0.98
C VAL A 86 2.47 7.80 2.39
N SER A 87 2.73 6.98 3.40
CA SER A 87 2.47 7.31 4.81
C SER A 87 3.39 8.44 5.26
N THR A 88 2.95 9.21 6.25
CA THR A 88 3.83 10.19 6.89
C THR A 88 4.59 9.49 8.01
N VAL A 89 5.83 9.11 7.75
CA VAL A 89 6.70 8.38 8.69
C VAL A 89 8.00 9.14 8.94
N ASP A 90 8.69 8.82 10.03
CA ASP A 90 10.05 9.31 10.27
C ASP A 90 11.07 8.57 9.40
N ALA A 91 12.26 9.16 9.26
CA ALA A 91 13.31 8.62 8.41
C ALA A 91 13.79 7.23 8.86
N ALA A 92 13.83 6.94 10.16
CA ALA A 92 14.31 5.65 10.65
C ALA A 92 13.32 4.53 10.26
N SER A 93 12.02 4.80 10.41
CA SER A 93 10.96 3.88 9.97
C SER A 93 11.00 3.64 8.46
N SER A 94 11.15 4.68 7.64
CA SER A 94 11.26 4.53 6.19
C SER A 94 12.50 3.74 5.76
N ILE A 95 13.67 4.00 6.38
CA ILE A 95 14.91 3.25 6.11
C ILE A 95 14.75 1.77 6.45
N LEU A 96 14.11 1.45 7.59
CA LEU A 96 13.83 0.08 7.99
C LEU A 96 12.96 -0.63 6.94
N ILE A 97 11.83 -0.02 6.57
CA ILE A 97 10.92 -0.59 5.58
C ILE A 97 11.63 -0.74 4.23
N SER A 98 12.36 0.29 3.80
CA SER A 98 13.12 0.28 2.54
C SER A 98 14.09 -0.89 2.47
N LYS A 99 14.83 -1.13 3.56
CA LYS A 99 15.77 -2.24 3.64
C LYS A 99 15.05 -3.57 3.48
N GLN A 100 14.00 -3.81 4.27
CA GLN A 100 13.29 -5.09 4.28
C GLN A 100 12.62 -5.39 2.92
N ILE A 101 12.03 -4.38 2.28
CA ILE A 101 11.45 -4.54 0.94
C ILE A 101 12.54 -4.82 -0.11
N LYS A 102 13.66 -4.10 -0.07
CA LYS A 102 14.77 -4.31 -1.03
C LYS A 102 15.44 -5.68 -0.86
N ASP A 103 15.49 -6.22 0.36
CA ASP A 103 16.03 -7.55 0.64
C ASP A 103 15.21 -8.67 -0.07
N THR A 104 13.95 -8.42 -0.45
CA THR A 104 13.16 -9.37 -1.26
C THR A 104 13.42 -9.27 -2.77
N GLY A 105 14.27 -8.31 -3.19
CA GLY A 105 14.53 -7.97 -4.59
C GLY A 105 13.53 -6.99 -5.19
N ALA A 106 12.54 -6.53 -4.42
CA ALA A 106 11.56 -5.53 -4.86
C ALA A 106 12.11 -4.09 -4.80
N LEU A 107 11.41 -3.17 -5.48
CA LEU A 107 11.72 -1.75 -5.46
C LEU A 107 10.93 -1.05 -4.35
N PHE A 108 11.55 -0.06 -3.70
CA PHE A 108 10.92 0.76 -2.67
C PHE A 108 11.01 2.24 -3.03
N LEU A 109 9.89 2.95 -2.89
CA LEU A 109 9.81 4.41 -3.02
C LEU A 109 9.02 5.00 -1.85
N GLU A 110 9.57 6.02 -1.19
CA GLU A 110 8.84 6.85 -0.24
C GLU A 110 8.31 8.10 -0.96
N VAL A 111 7.04 8.43 -0.75
CA VAL A 111 6.41 9.66 -1.26
C VAL A 111 5.80 10.43 -0.11
N THR A 112 6.46 11.51 0.29
CA THR A 112 5.95 12.37 1.38
C THR A 112 4.63 13.05 0.99
N SER A 113 3.75 13.22 1.98
CA SER A 113 2.36 13.66 1.81
C SER A 113 2.18 15.03 1.14
N ARG A 114 3.22 15.86 1.08
CA ARG A 114 3.22 17.16 0.38
C ARG A 114 2.96 17.04 -1.12
N TYR A 115 3.22 15.89 -1.74
CA TYR A 115 3.07 15.68 -3.19
C TYR A 115 1.86 14.80 -3.58
N THR A 116 1.20 14.14 -2.62
CA THR A 116 0.18 13.11 -2.91
C THR A 116 -1.08 13.67 -3.56
N LYS A 117 -1.48 14.90 -3.22
CA LYS A 117 -2.69 15.52 -3.78
C LYS A 117 -2.58 15.79 -5.29
N LYS A 118 -1.37 15.95 -5.82
CA LYS A 118 -1.14 16.28 -7.23
C LYS A 118 -0.93 15.05 -8.13
N LEU A 119 -0.53 13.91 -7.56
CA LEU A 119 -0.18 12.70 -8.32
C LEU A 119 -1.34 11.70 -8.47
N LEU A 120 -2.25 11.64 -7.49
CA LEU A 120 -3.24 10.54 -7.42
C LEU A 120 -4.69 11.01 -7.17
N LEU A 121 -4.91 12.31 -6.99
CA LEU A 121 -6.22 12.90 -6.68
C LEU A 121 -6.73 13.90 -7.73
N SER A 122 -5.97 14.15 -8.81
CA SER A 122 -6.36 14.96 -9.98
C SER A 122 -6.82 14.06 -11.13
#